data_AF-A0A3M0Z3A7-F1
#
_entry.id   AF-A0A3M0Z3A7-F1
#
_cell.length_a   1.000
_cell.length_b   1.000
_cell.length_c   1.000
_cell.angle_alpha   90.00
_cell.angle_beta   90.00
_cell.angle_gamma   90.00
#
_symmetry.space_group_name_H-M   'P 1'
#
loop_
_entity.id
_entity.type
_entity.pdbx_description
1 polymer ?
#
loop_
_entity_poly.entity_id
_entity_poly.type
_entity_poly.pdbx_seq_one_letter_code
_entity_poly.pdbx_strand_id
1 'polypeptide(L)'
;MAAERPRERGRAPIRRLGGRPGRWGAGALLALAAFLAAGTPAGTALAGMGFAGPGTQGQDLLPPERAFAFSARPLQADMLRLRWEVAPGYYLYKDKLRFRLKGAEAGEPLLPPPTEVKEDRFFGKMPVYRGELVVDLPVLRGQPDRPLPVSLEVSYQGCADAGVCFPPQTRKVGLTLPPVEGPTAAVGEGGEARGGLLGRLAARLGLGGRREQGFLPPERAFVFTAEASPDGQAVLARWQAAEGYYLYRDKLSLRLEDPSGQARLAPLRLPPGKEKVDEAFGRSEVYYGTLSLRVPVLRGAPERELPVTLVARYQGCADAGLCYNPQTVRLRLVLPPVSAAAGPTGGSGWLDALLTEQGRFTATLAEGRLGWILLSFYGVGLLLAFTPCVFPMIPILSSLIVGQAGGGAQAGERALGTGRALALSGAYVLAMALTYTAAGVVAGLFGANLQAALQTPWVIGAFAGLFVLLALSMFGLYQLQLPTAWQSRLSELSGRARGGSLAGAALMGALSALIVGPCLAAPLAGALLYIGQSGDAVLGGTALFAMALGMGTPLLAVGASAGRWLPRAGAWMERIKLLFGYLLLGLAVWMLSRILPGPATLALWGLLVGAAALHLA
;
A
#
# COMPACT_ATOMS: atom_id res chain seq x y z
N MET A 1 47.72 -63.28 -41.61
CA MET A 1 46.29 -63.07 -41.32
C MET A 1 46.02 -63.69 -39.95
N ALA A 2 46.40 -63.09 -38.82
CA ALA A 2 45.89 -61.88 -38.17
C ALA A 2 44.45 -62.04 -37.64
N ALA A 3 44.32 -62.47 -36.37
CA ALA A 3 43.15 -62.21 -35.53
C ALA A 3 43.59 -62.28 -34.04
N GLU A 4 43.58 -61.11 -33.42
CA GLU A 4 44.10 -60.77 -32.10
C GLU A 4 43.18 -61.16 -30.92
N ARG A 5 43.81 -61.43 -29.76
CA ARG A 5 43.19 -61.63 -28.45
C ARG A 5 42.52 -60.34 -27.94
N PRO A 6 41.37 -60.40 -27.25
CA PRO A 6 40.90 -59.27 -26.46
C PRO A 6 41.62 -59.22 -25.09
N ARG A 7 42.41 -58.15 -24.89
CA ARG A 7 43.06 -57.75 -23.64
C ARG A 7 42.01 -57.20 -22.65
N GLU A 8 41.92 -57.82 -21.48
CA GLU A 8 41.40 -57.16 -20.28
C GLU A 8 42.22 -55.88 -20.00
N ARG A 9 41.54 -54.75 -19.83
CA ARG A 9 42.18 -53.46 -19.56
C ARG A 9 41.72 -52.94 -18.18
N GLY A 10 42.59 -53.23 -17.21
CA GLY A 10 42.96 -52.45 -16.03
C GLY A 10 42.00 -51.38 -15.51
N ARG A 11 41.53 -51.59 -14.28
CA ARG A 11 41.26 -50.53 -13.31
C ARG A 11 42.42 -49.54 -13.26
N ALA A 12 42.11 -48.25 -13.37
CA ALA A 12 43.01 -47.16 -13.03
C ALA A 12 42.23 -46.05 -12.28
N PRO A 13 42.91 -45.25 -11.44
CA PRO A 13 42.43 -44.87 -10.12
C PRO A 13 41.78 -43.47 -10.03
N ILE A 14 41.02 -43.28 -8.94
CA ILE A 14 40.42 -42.01 -8.51
C ILE A 14 41.56 -41.01 -8.21
N ARG A 15 41.72 -40.02 -9.09
CA ARG A 15 42.74 -38.97 -8.97
C ARG A 15 42.22 -37.83 -8.08
N ARG A 16 42.80 -37.68 -6.89
CA ARG A 16 42.61 -36.51 -6.01
C ARG A 16 43.02 -35.23 -6.76
N LEU A 17 42.08 -34.29 -6.89
CA LEU A 17 42.32 -32.93 -7.38
C LEU A 17 42.73 -32.03 -6.20
N GLY A 18 44.03 -31.95 -5.94
CA GLY A 18 44.64 -30.83 -5.22
C GLY A 18 44.94 -29.71 -6.22
N GLY A 19 44.17 -28.63 -6.19
CA GLY A 19 44.38 -27.44 -7.01
C GLY A 19 44.23 -26.18 -6.18
N ARG A 20 45.34 -25.44 -6.03
CA ARG A 20 45.49 -24.21 -5.22
C ARG A 20 44.43 -23.16 -5.57
N PRO A 21 43.82 -22.45 -4.59
CA PRO A 21 42.88 -21.37 -4.89
C PRO A 21 43.61 -20.13 -5.41
N GLY A 22 43.21 -19.69 -6.61
CA GLY A 22 43.64 -18.44 -7.21
C GLY A 22 43.03 -17.23 -6.48
N ARG A 23 43.88 -16.24 -6.21
CA ARG A 23 43.66 -14.98 -5.47
C ARG A 23 42.67 -14.00 -6.12
N TRP A 24 41.40 -14.38 -6.31
CA TRP A 24 40.35 -13.46 -6.77
C TRP A 24 39.10 -13.42 -5.84
N GLY A 25 39.19 -13.99 -4.63
CA GLY A 25 38.06 -14.07 -3.68
C GLY A 25 37.90 -12.89 -2.71
N ALA A 26 38.90 -12.01 -2.57
CA ALA A 26 38.89 -11.00 -1.50
C ALA A 26 37.89 -9.85 -1.73
N GLY A 27 37.57 -9.51 -2.99
CA GLY A 27 36.67 -8.40 -3.31
C GLY A 27 35.18 -8.68 -3.02
N ALA A 28 34.75 -9.93 -3.22
CA ALA A 28 33.34 -10.31 -3.00
C ALA A 28 33.01 -10.53 -1.52
N LEU A 29 34.00 -10.96 -0.72
CA LEU A 29 33.86 -11.17 0.73
C LEU A 29 33.75 -9.84 1.52
N LEU A 30 34.41 -8.77 1.05
CA LEU A 30 34.35 -7.45 1.68
C LEU A 30 33.03 -6.71 1.42
N ALA A 31 32.41 -6.92 0.25
CA ALA A 31 31.12 -6.30 -0.08
C ALA A 31 29.94 -6.93 0.69
N LEU A 32 30.01 -8.23 0.99
CA LEU A 32 28.97 -8.93 1.76
C LEU A 32 29.09 -8.64 3.26
N ALA A 33 30.32 -8.53 3.79
CA ALA A 33 30.57 -8.25 5.21
C ALA A 33 30.19 -6.80 5.60
N ALA A 34 30.32 -5.83 4.69
CA ALA A 34 29.96 -4.44 4.95
C ALA A 34 28.43 -4.22 5.11
N PHE A 35 27.60 -5.09 4.51
CA PHE A 35 26.14 -4.98 4.63
C PHE A 35 25.59 -5.62 5.92
N LEU A 36 26.38 -6.48 6.59
CA LEU A 36 25.99 -7.22 7.79
C LEU A 36 26.25 -6.47 9.11
N ALA A 37 27.04 -5.38 9.09
CA ALA A 37 27.50 -4.71 10.32
C ALA A 37 26.55 -3.61 10.87
N ALA A 38 25.45 -3.28 10.20
CA ALA A 38 24.64 -2.09 10.54
C ALA A 38 23.29 -2.37 11.25
N GLY A 39 23.04 -3.57 11.76
CA GLY A 39 21.72 -3.98 12.23
C GLY A 39 21.69 -4.71 13.58
N THR A 40 22.20 -4.11 14.65
CA THR A 40 21.89 -4.49 16.03
C THR A 40 21.30 -3.29 16.76
N PRO A 41 20.22 -3.47 17.55
CA PRO A 41 20.48 -3.64 18.97
C PRO A 41 19.66 -4.76 19.66
N ALA A 42 20.23 -5.15 20.79
CA ALA A 42 19.81 -6.16 21.75
C ALA A 42 18.50 -5.84 22.49
N GLY A 43 17.85 -6.89 22.98
CA GLY A 43 16.72 -6.80 23.91
C GLY A 43 16.13 -8.18 24.22
N THR A 44 16.72 -8.86 25.19
CA THR A 44 16.33 -10.14 25.78
C THR A 44 15.08 -10.03 26.67
N ALA A 45 14.09 -10.94 26.54
CA ALA A 45 13.45 -11.67 27.66
C ALA A 45 12.28 -12.60 27.21
N LEU A 46 12.54 -13.92 27.33
CA LEU A 46 11.74 -15.05 27.83
C LEU A 46 10.24 -15.28 27.50
N ALA A 47 10.00 -16.57 27.15
CA ALA A 47 8.84 -17.43 27.42
C ALA A 47 7.55 -17.20 26.59
N GLY A 48 6.85 -18.19 26.05
CA GLY A 48 6.97 -19.65 26.02
C GLY A 48 5.67 -20.24 25.44
N MET A 49 5.76 -21.38 24.72
CA MET A 49 4.66 -22.31 24.33
C MET A 49 3.53 -21.74 23.45
N GLY A 50 2.92 -22.42 22.48
CA GLY A 50 2.98 -23.81 22.03
C GLY A 50 2.07 -23.92 20.79
N PHE A 51 2.39 -24.87 19.92
CA PHE A 51 1.63 -25.24 18.73
C PHE A 51 0.25 -25.78 19.11
N ALA A 52 -0.83 -25.30 18.46
CA ALA A 52 -2.02 -26.08 18.12
C ALA A 52 -2.97 -25.28 17.22
N GLY A 53 -3.08 -25.64 15.94
CA GLY A 53 -4.38 -25.59 15.25
C GLY A 53 -5.25 -26.76 15.75
N PRO A 54 -6.59 -26.76 15.57
CA PRO A 54 -7.21 -26.67 14.23
C PRO A 54 -8.60 -26.00 14.20
N GLY A 55 -9.24 -25.96 13.01
CA GLY A 55 -10.71 -26.08 12.91
C GLY A 55 -11.46 -25.02 12.10
N THR A 56 -11.69 -25.31 10.82
CA THR A 56 -12.65 -24.66 9.92
C THR A 56 -14.09 -25.10 10.24
N GLN A 57 -15.01 -24.17 10.47
CA GLN A 57 -16.45 -24.38 10.27
C GLN A 57 -17.03 -23.17 9.54
N GLY A 58 -17.48 -23.39 8.31
CA GLY A 58 -18.24 -22.39 7.55
C GLY A 58 -19.64 -22.30 8.12
N GLN A 59 -19.96 -21.19 8.77
CA GLN A 59 -21.34 -20.79 9.01
C GLN A 59 -21.82 -20.06 7.75
N ASP A 60 -23.00 -20.43 7.27
CA ASP A 60 -23.62 -19.86 6.07
C ASP A 60 -24.01 -18.39 6.37
N LEU A 61 -23.20 -17.43 5.93
CA LEU A 61 -23.41 -16.01 6.23
C LEU A 61 -24.59 -15.46 5.44
N LEU A 62 -25.55 -14.84 6.14
CA LEU A 62 -26.63 -14.09 5.51
C LEU A 62 -26.08 -12.92 4.68
N PRO A 63 -26.70 -12.61 3.54
CA PRO A 63 -26.37 -11.41 2.76
C PRO A 63 -26.68 -10.13 3.56
N PRO A 64 -25.92 -9.05 3.35
CA PRO A 64 -25.97 -7.84 4.18
C PRO A 64 -27.35 -7.17 4.21
N GLU A 65 -28.17 -7.35 3.16
CA GLU A 65 -29.54 -6.83 3.11
C GLU A 65 -30.51 -7.51 4.08
N ARG A 66 -30.32 -8.82 4.29
CA ARG A 66 -31.08 -9.60 5.26
C ARG A 66 -30.47 -9.51 6.66
N ALA A 67 -29.15 -9.36 6.75
CA ALA A 67 -28.46 -9.20 8.02
C ALA A 67 -28.74 -7.84 8.67
N PHE A 68 -28.95 -6.79 7.86
CA PHE A 68 -29.22 -5.42 8.30
C PHE A 68 -30.44 -4.85 7.57
N ALA A 69 -31.63 -5.35 7.89
CA ALA A 69 -32.87 -4.91 7.24
C ALA A 69 -33.20 -3.46 7.67
N PHE A 70 -33.05 -2.53 6.74
CA PHE A 70 -33.25 -1.09 6.96
C PHE A 70 -34.61 -0.62 6.47
N SER A 71 -35.30 0.18 7.28
CA SER A 71 -36.53 0.87 6.92
C SER A 71 -36.54 2.31 7.45
N ALA A 72 -37.19 3.21 6.71
CA ALA A 72 -37.34 4.61 7.09
C ALA A 72 -38.80 5.03 6.90
N ARG A 73 -39.38 5.70 7.90
CA ARG A 73 -40.75 6.21 7.87
C ARG A 73 -40.83 7.64 8.44
N PRO A 74 -41.64 8.52 7.85
CA PRO A 74 -41.95 9.81 8.47
C PRO A 74 -42.84 9.56 9.71
N LEU A 75 -42.43 10.07 10.88
CA LEU A 75 -43.19 9.95 12.12
C LEU A 75 -44.09 11.18 12.34
N GLN A 76 -43.54 12.37 12.07
CA GLN A 76 -44.20 13.67 12.17
C GLN A 76 -43.74 14.57 11.03
N ALA A 77 -44.26 15.80 10.95
CA ALA A 77 -43.78 16.77 9.98
C ALA A 77 -42.26 16.94 10.09
N ASP A 78 -41.66 17.13 11.27
CA ASP A 78 -40.23 17.45 11.37
C ASP A 78 -39.35 16.29 11.88
N MET A 79 -39.84 15.04 11.82
CA MET A 79 -39.10 13.89 12.36
C MET A 79 -39.21 12.64 11.48
N LEU A 80 -38.06 12.09 11.11
CA LEU A 80 -37.91 10.83 10.41
C LEU A 80 -37.49 9.73 11.39
N ARG A 81 -38.21 8.61 11.42
CA ARG A 81 -37.81 7.43 12.18
C ARG A 81 -37.13 6.41 11.28
N LEU A 82 -35.90 6.05 11.64
CA LEU A 82 -35.06 5.09 10.95
C LEU A 82 -34.96 3.83 11.81
N ARG A 83 -35.23 2.65 11.24
CA ARG A 83 -35.19 1.37 11.95
C ARG A 83 -34.31 0.37 11.21
N TRP A 84 -33.40 -0.26 11.96
CA TRP A 84 -32.64 -1.44 11.52
C TRP A 84 -33.05 -2.65 12.34
N GLU A 85 -33.32 -3.76 11.66
CA GLU A 85 -33.40 -5.08 12.27
C GLU A 85 -32.11 -5.83 11.94
N VAL A 86 -31.27 -6.01 12.97
CA VAL A 86 -29.99 -6.70 12.88
C VAL A 86 -30.20 -8.17 13.23
N ALA A 87 -29.84 -9.07 12.31
CA ALA A 87 -30.00 -10.50 12.50
C ALA A 87 -29.13 -11.02 13.67
N PRO A 88 -29.54 -12.12 14.34
CA PRO A 88 -28.73 -12.75 15.40
C PRO A 88 -27.34 -13.12 14.88
N GLY A 89 -26.29 -12.82 15.66
CA GLY A 89 -24.90 -13.03 15.25
C GLY A 89 -24.27 -11.90 14.43
N TYR A 90 -24.99 -10.78 14.24
CA TYR A 90 -24.50 -9.59 13.55
C TYR A 90 -24.58 -8.34 14.45
N TYR A 91 -23.78 -7.33 14.14
CA TYR A 91 -23.75 -6.06 14.86
C TYR A 91 -23.42 -4.88 13.93
N LEU A 92 -23.95 -3.70 14.27
CA LEU A 92 -23.68 -2.43 13.58
C LEU A 92 -22.79 -1.53 14.44
N TYR A 93 -21.84 -0.83 13.83
CA TYR A 93 -20.99 0.13 14.53
C TYR A 93 -21.68 1.47 14.69
N LYS A 94 -21.77 1.97 15.94
CA LYS A 94 -22.37 3.28 16.24
C LYS A 94 -21.69 4.41 15.46
N ASP A 95 -20.36 4.42 15.44
CA ASP A 95 -19.57 5.52 14.85
C ASP A 95 -19.46 5.46 13.32
N LYS A 96 -20.06 4.43 12.70
CA LYS A 96 -20.08 4.25 11.23
C LYS A 96 -21.45 4.53 10.62
N LEU A 97 -22.41 5.01 11.41
CA LEU A 97 -23.70 5.50 10.91
C LEU A 97 -23.53 6.93 10.37
N ARG A 98 -23.86 7.16 9.10
CA ARG A 98 -23.88 8.50 8.50
C ARG A 98 -25.22 8.75 7.80
N PHE A 99 -25.79 9.92 8.05
CA PHE A 99 -27.05 10.36 7.47
C PHE A 99 -26.81 11.59 6.60
N ARG A 100 -27.33 11.58 5.36
CA ARG A 100 -27.39 12.76 4.49
C ARG A 100 -28.80 12.91 3.97
N LEU A 101 -29.38 14.08 4.17
CA LEU A 101 -30.69 14.43 3.66
C LEU A 101 -30.52 15.41 2.50
N LYS A 102 -31.19 15.14 1.37
CA LYS A 102 -31.27 16.03 0.22
C LYS A 102 -32.70 16.56 0.11
N GLY A 103 -32.85 17.88 0.06
CA GLY A 103 -34.13 18.58 0.01
C GLY A 103 -34.51 19.31 1.31
N ALA A 104 -33.86 18.98 2.43
CA ALA A 104 -33.96 19.68 3.72
C ALA A 104 -32.67 19.53 4.52
N GLU A 105 -32.47 20.36 5.54
CA GLU A 105 -31.36 20.20 6.47
C GLU A 105 -31.69 19.11 7.49
N ALA A 106 -30.76 18.18 7.68
CA ALA A 106 -30.88 17.18 8.75
C ALA A 106 -30.37 17.79 10.06
N GLY A 107 -31.18 17.72 11.11
CA GLY A 107 -30.75 18.02 12.47
C GLY A 107 -29.93 16.89 13.07
N GLU A 108 -29.58 17.02 14.35
CA GLU A 108 -28.74 16.04 15.04
C GLU A 108 -29.49 14.72 15.28
N PRO A 109 -28.97 13.56 14.82
CA PRO A 109 -29.63 12.28 14.98
C PRO A 109 -29.67 11.86 16.46
N LEU A 110 -30.87 11.56 16.96
CA LEU A 110 -31.07 11.03 18.31
C LEU A 110 -30.80 9.52 18.28
N LEU A 111 -29.56 9.14 18.64
CA LEU A 111 -29.15 7.75 18.74
C LEU A 111 -29.39 7.21 20.16
N PRO A 112 -29.95 5.98 20.31
CA PRO A 112 -30.06 5.33 21.61
C PRO A 112 -28.67 4.97 22.18
N PRO A 113 -28.56 4.67 23.48
CA PRO A 113 -27.30 4.16 24.04
C PRO A 113 -26.89 2.85 23.33
N PRO A 114 -25.58 2.60 23.15
CA PRO A 114 -25.10 1.38 22.50
C PRO A 114 -25.52 0.13 23.28
N THR A 115 -25.85 -0.94 22.57
CA THR A 115 -26.25 -2.21 23.19
C THR A 115 -25.08 -2.85 23.93
N GLU A 116 -23.88 -2.77 23.36
CA GLU A 116 -22.67 -3.39 23.89
C GLU A 116 -21.43 -2.64 23.40
N VAL A 117 -20.32 -2.71 24.15
CA VAL A 117 -19.00 -2.28 23.67
C VAL A 117 -18.21 -3.54 23.30
N LYS A 118 -17.97 -3.74 22.01
CA LYS A 118 -17.27 -4.92 21.50
C LYS A 118 -15.83 -4.57 21.16
N GLU A 119 -14.90 -5.42 21.58
CA GLU A 119 -13.51 -5.33 21.17
C GLU A 119 -13.31 -6.05 19.84
N ASP A 120 -13.28 -5.29 18.76
CA ASP A 120 -13.08 -5.79 17.41
C ASP A 120 -11.59 -5.84 17.06
N ARG A 121 -11.17 -6.91 16.39
CA ARG A 121 -9.75 -7.13 16.04
C ARG A 121 -9.20 -6.09 15.05
N PHE A 122 -10.07 -5.44 14.28
CA PHE A 122 -9.71 -4.42 13.28
C PHE A 122 -9.85 -3.00 13.80
N PHE A 123 -10.79 -2.75 14.71
CA PHE A 123 -11.15 -1.39 15.15
C PHE A 123 -10.96 -1.12 16.66
N GLY A 124 -10.58 -2.13 17.45
CA GLY A 124 -10.47 -2.01 18.90
C GLY A 124 -11.84 -1.96 19.58
N LYS A 125 -11.92 -1.33 20.76
CA LYS A 125 -13.17 -1.22 21.53
C LYS A 125 -14.13 -0.24 20.87
N MET A 126 -15.18 -0.78 20.24
CA MET A 126 -16.18 -0.01 19.51
C MET A 126 -17.56 -0.20 20.15
N PRO A 127 -18.34 0.87 20.36
CA PRO A 127 -19.76 0.75 20.72
C PRO A 127 -20.56 0.21 19.53
N VAL A 128 -21.35 -0.85 19.77
CA VAL A 128 -22.11 -1.56 18.75
C VAL A 128 -23.59 -1.71 19.11
N TYR A 129 -24.42 -1.85 18.09
CA TYR A 129 -25.86 -2.15 18.21
C TYR A 129 -26.15 -3.57 17.75
N ARG A 130 -26.98 -4.29 18.52
CA ARG A 130 -27.50 -5.63 18.21
C ARG A 130 -29.03 -5.61 18.30
N GLY A 131 -29.68 -6.47 17.53
CA GLY A 131 -31.14 -6.58 17.50
C GLY A 131 -31.79 -5.38 16.79
N GLU A 132 -32.70 -4.69 17.47
CA GLU A 132 -33.40 -3.53 16.90
C GLU A 132 -32.66 -2.23 17.23
N LEU A 133 -32.36 -1.44 16.19
CA LEU A 133 -31.86 -0.07 16.32
C LEU A 133 -32.89 0.90 15.75
N VAL A 134 -33.36 1.82 16.58
CA VAL A 134 -34.25 2.93 16.18
C VAL A 134 -33.49 4.24 16.34
N VAL A 135 -33.44 5.05 15.28
CA VAL A 135 -32.82 6.38 15.27
C VAL A 135 -33.85 7.40 14.80
N ASP A 136 -34.08 8.42 15.62
CA ASP A 136 -34.97 9.51 15.28
C ASP A 136 -34.14 10.68 14.73
N LEU A 137 -34.39 11.06 13.48
CA LEU A 137 -33.68 12.12 12.77
C LEU A 137 -34.58 13.35 12.63
N PRO A 138 -34.32 14.44 13.36
CA PRO A 138 -35.04 15.70 13.19
C PRO A 138 -34.70 16.32 11.83
N VAL A 139 -35.69 16.93 11.18
CA VAL A 139 -35.56 17.59 9.88
C VAL A 139 -35.81 19.08 10.08
N LEU A 140 -34.80 19.90 9.83
CA LEU A 140 -34.91 21.35 9.90
C LEU A 140 -35.47 21.87 8.57
N ARG A 141 -36.63 22.53 8.63
CA ARG A 141 -37.33 23.12 7.48
C ARG A 141 -37.42 24.62 7.59
N GLY A 142 -37.29 25.30 6.44
CA GLY A 142 -37.53 26.73 6.33
C GLY A 142 -38.99 27.14 6.05
N GLN A 143 -39.85 26.23 5.57
CA GLN A 143 -41.26 26.52 5.25
C GLN A 143 -42.19 25.36 5.68
N PRO A 144 -43.22 25.61 6.53
CA PRO A 144 -44.06 24.57 7.14
C PRO A 144 -45.23 24.04 6.29
N ASP A 145 -45.57 24.71 5.17
CA ASP A 145 -46.90 24.58 4.55
C ASP A 145 -47.00 23.67 3.31
N ARG A 146 -45.93 22.98 2.89
CA ARG A 146 -45.98 22.10 1.70
C ARG A 146 -45.39 20.71 1.96
N PRO A 147 -45.98 19.64 1.38
CA PRO A 147 -45.38 18.32 1.42
C PRO A 147 -44.02 18.34 0.70
N LEU A 148 -42.97 17.99 1.44
CA LEU A 148 -41.59 18.12 0.97
C LEU A 148 -41.06 16.73 0.56
N PRO A 149 -40.79 16.49 -0.74
CA PRO A 149 -40.10 15.29 -1.16
C PRO A 149 -38.63 15.41 -0.73
N VAL A 150 -38.18 14.48 0.12
CA VAL A 150 -36.80 14.38 0.56
C VAL A 150 -36.18 13.07 0.10
N SER A 151 -34.89 13.10 -0.21
CA SER A 151 -34.12 11.89 -0.45
C SER A 151 -33.14 11.70 0.71
N LEU A 152 -33.36 10.64 1.49
CA LEU A 152 -32.50 10.24 2.59
C LEU A 152 -31.47 9.23 2.09
N GLU A 153 -30.19 9.57 2.23
CA GLU A 153 -29.06 8.70 1.99
C GLU A 153 -28.43 8.30 3.33
N VAL A 154 -28.52 7.02 3.68
CA VAL A 154 -27.97 6.46 4.92
C VAL A 154 -26.84 5.51 4.60
N SER A 155 -25.68 5.73 5.21
CA SER A 155 -24.52 4.85 5.14
C SER A 155 -24.29 4.18 6.49
N TYR A 156 -24.14 2.85 6.49
CA TYR A 156 -23.93 2.06 7.70
C TYR A 156 -22.95 0.91 7.44
N GLN A 157 -22.26 0.46 8.49
CA GLN A 157 -21.32 -0.66 8.42
C GLN A 157 -21.50 -1.58 9.63
N GLY A 158 -21.43 -2.89 9.38
CA GLY A 158 -21.53 -3.91 10.40
C GLY A 158 -20.67 -5.13 10.08
N CYS A 159 -20.52 -6.01 11.07
CA CYS A 159 -19.81 -7.28 10.94
C CYS A 159 -20.62 -8.42 11.53
N ALA A 160 -20.27 -9.64 11.11
CA ALA A 160 -20.73 -10.87 11.72
C ALA A 160 -19.79 -11.28 12.86
N ASP A 161 -20.33 -11.92 13.89
CA ASP A 161 -19.55 -12.53 14.98
C ASP A 161 -18.61 -13.63 14.48
N ALA A 162 -18.88 -14.19 13.29
CA ALA A 162 -17.99 -15.11 12.57
C ALA A 162 -16.68 -14.45 12.06
N GLY A 163 -16.45 -13.16 12.32
CA GLY A 163 -15.21 -12.47 11.97
C GLY A 163 -15.19 -11.87 10.56
N VAL A 164 -16.35 -11.79 9.89
CA VAL A 164 -16.48 -11.19 8.56
C VAL A 164 -17.10 -9.81 8.69
N CYS A 165 -16.37 -8.79 8.23
CA CYS A 165 -16.84 -7.42 8.19
C CYS A 165 -17.32 -7.03 6.80
N PHE A 166 -18.55 -6.51 6.72
CA PHE A 166 -19.12 -6.08 5.45
C PHE A 166 -18.59 -4.68 5.08
N PRO A 167 -18.44 -4.37 3.79
CA PRO A 167 -18.14 -3.02 3.34
C PRO A 167 -19.30 -2.07 3.69
N PRO A 168 -19.05 -0.76 3.79
CA PRO A 168 -20.08 0.23 4.10
C PRO A 168 -21.22 0.16 3.08
N GLN A 169 -22.43 -0.04 3.58
CA GLN A 169 -23.66 -0.12 2.79
C GLN A 169 -24.29 1.27 2.72
N THR A 170 -24.73 1.69 1.53
CA THR A 170 -25.41 2.98 1.35
C THR A 170 -26.82 2.75 0.79
N ARG A 171 -27.84 3.19 1.52
CA ARG A 171 -29.26 3.11 1.14
C ARG A 171 -29.81 4.49 0.85
N LYS A 172 -30.47 4.63 -0.30
CA LYS A 172 -31.18 5.84 -0.70
C LYS A 172 -32.68 5.55 -0.65
N VAL A 173 -33.42 6.32 0.13
CA VAL A 173 -34.88 6.21 0.26
C VAL A 173 -35.50 7.56 -0.04
N GLY A 174 -36.44 7.59 -0.98
CA GLY A 174 -37.29 8.76 -1.23
C GLY A 174 -38.47 8.74 -0.27
N LEU A 175 -38.66 9.82 0.48
CA LEU A 175 -39.75 9.98 1.42
C LEU A 175 -40.44 11.32 1.15
N THR A 176 -41.76 11.35 1.27
CA THR A 176 -42.52 12.60 1.25
C THR A 176 -42.96 12.90 2.66
N LEU A 177 -42.50 14.02 3.20
CA LEU A 177 -42.86 14.41 4.54
C LEU A 177 -44.21 15.16 4.55
N PRO A 178 -45.07 14.94 5.55
CA PRO A 178 -46.34 15.65 5.67
C PRO A 178 -46.13 17.13 6.03
N PRO A 179 -47.11 18.02 5.70
CA PRO A 179 -47.11 19.43 6.12
C PRO A 179 -47.24 19.57 7.66
N VAL A 180 -46.72 20.67 8.21
CA VAL A 180 -46.78 20.96 9.65
C VAL A 180 -48.14 21.59 9.96
N GLU A 181 -49.04 20.88 10.65
CA GLU A 181 -50.24 21.51 11.23
C GLU A 181 -49.81 22.34 12.45
N GLY A 182 -49.64 23.65 12.26
CA GLY A 182 -49.30 24.58 13.34
C GLY A 182 -50.52 24.93 14.21
N PRO A 183 -50.35 25.09 15.53
CA PRO A 183 -51.36 25.71 16.38
C PRO A 183 -51.45 27.21 16.06
N THR A 184 -52.67 27.70 15.91
CA THR A 184 -52.99 29.10 15.65
C THR A 184 -52.56 29.96 16.85
N ALA A 185 -51.54 30.80 16.67
CA ALA A 185 -51.16 31.84 17.63
C ALA A 185 -51.17 33.20 16.94
N ALA A 186 -51.99 34.08 17.50
CA ALA A 186 -52.22 35.44 17.07
C ALA A 186 -50.95 36.30 17.17
N VAL A 187 -50.92 37.28 16.27
CA VAL A 187 -49.96 38.38 16.15
C VAL A 187 -49.89 39.20 17.44
N GLY A 188 -48.67 39.56 17.84
CA GLY A 188 -48.38 40.55 18.87
C GLY A 188 -46.93 40.98 18.83
N GLU A 189 -46.64 42.04 18.07
CA GLU A 189 -45.37 42.77 18.08
C GLU A 189 -45.11 43.46 19.43
N GLY A 190 -43.84 43.58 19.81
CA GLY A 190 -43.33 44.58 20.76
C GLY A 190 -42.98 44.05 22.17
N GLY A 191 -41.71 44.16 22.57
CA GLY A 191 -41.31 43.81 23.93
C GLY A 191 -39.83 43.91 24.26
N GLU A 192 -39.20 45.06 24.02
CA GLU A 192 -37.96 45.44 24.70
C GLU A 192 -38.24 45.63 26.21
N ALA A 193 -37.36 45.10 27.05
CA ALA A 193 -37.18 45.41 28.47
C ALA A 193 -38.43 45.47 29.38
N ARG A 194 -38.86 44.30 29.90
CA ARG A 194 -39.43 44.22 31.27
C ARG A 194 -38.91 43.00 32.01
N GLY A 195 -37.78 43.17 32.70
CA GLY A 195 -37.52 42.44 33.93
C GLY A 195 -38.60 42.81 34.94
N GLY A 196 -39.73 42.09 34.89
CA GLY A 196 -40.87 42.31 35.76
C GLY A 196 -40.50 42.15 37.23
N LEU A 197 -41.32 42.75 38.09
CA LEU A 197 -41.19 42.72 39.56
C LEU A 197 -40.90 41.30 40.11
N LEU A 198 -41.45 40.28 39.45
CA LEU A 198 -41.21 38.86 39.73
C LEU A 198 -39.75 38.42 39.53
N GLY A 199 -39.06 38.91 38.50
CA GLY A 199 -37.63 38.63 38.28
C GLY A 199 -36.72 39.29 39.31
N ARG A 200 -37.13 40.46 39.83
CA ARG A 200 -36.43 41.15 40.93
C ARG A 200 -36.70 40.49 42.29
N LEU A 201 -37.91 39.93 42.48
CA LEU A 201 -38.27 39.15 43.67
C LEU A 201 -37.58 37.77 43.68
N ALA A 202 -37.50 37.09 42.53
CA ALA A 202 -36.79 35.81 42.40
C ALA A 202 -35.28 35.94 42.70
N ALA A 203 -34.66 37.05 42.28
CA ALA A 203 -33.27 37.37 42.60
C ALA A 203 -33.04 37.69 44.08
N ARG A 204 -34.01 38.32 44.78
CA ARG A 204 -33.94 38.57 46.23
C ARG A 204 -34.26 37.36 47.09
N LEU A 205 -35.05 36.42 46.58
CA LEU A 205 -35.42 35.18 47.27
C LEU A 205 -34.44 34.02 47.04
N GLY A 206 -33.30 34.26 46.36
CA GLY A 206 -32.28 33.23 46.14
C GLY A 206 -32.72 32.09 45.21
N LEU A 207 -33.81 32.26 44.46
CA LEU A 207 -34.34 31.31 43.49
C LEU A 207 -33.83 31.61 42.07
N GLY A 208 -32.62 32.17 41.96
CA GLY A 208 -31.91 32.38 40.70
C GLY A 208 -31.00 31.19 40.43
N GLY A 209 -31.31 30.41 39.38
CA GLY A 209 -30.46 29.33 38.89
C GLY A 209 -29.00 29.79 38.75
N ARG A 210 -28.10 28.89 39.15
CA ARG A 210 -26.64 29.00 39.00
C ARG A 210 -26.32 29.58 37.62
N ARG A 211 -25.56 30.68 37.57
CA ARG A 211 -24.98 31.20 36.32
C ARG A 211 -24.30 30.05 35.58
N GLU A 212 -24.84 29.65 34.44
CA GLU A 212 -24.13 28.81 33.49
C GLU A 212 -22.88 29.56 33.06
N GLN A 213 -21.73 28.90 33.19
CA GLN A 213 -20.45 29.41 32.72
C GLN A 213 -20.54 29.45 31.20
N GLY A 214 -20.69 30.64 30.62
CA GLY A 214 -20.82 30.81 29.18
C GLY A 214 -19.51 30.41 28.48
N PHE A 215 -19.59 29.41 27.61
CA PHE A 215 -18.47 29.01 26.75
C PHE A 215 -18.07 30.16 25.81
N LEU A 216 -16.77 30.33 25.59
CA LEU A 216 -16.25 31.34 24.66
C LEU A 216 -16.57 30.94 23.21
N PRO A 217 -16.82 31.88 22.30
CA PRO A 217 -16.88 31.55 20.88
C PRO A 217 -15.51 31.06 20.38
N PRO A 218 -15.46 30.16 19.38
CA PRO A 218 -14.23 29.47 18.96
C PRO A 218 -13.11 30.43 18.55
N GLU A 219 -13.43 31.59 17.97
CA GLU A 219 -12.45 32.60 17.54
C GLU A 219 -11.78 33.31 18.72
N ARG A 220 -12.44 33.36 19.89
CA ARG A 220 -11.87 33.89 21.14
C ARG A 220 -11.22 32.79 21.97
N ALA A 221 -11.72 31.57 21.87
CA ALA A 221 -11.15 30.40 22.55
C ALA A 221 -9.79 29.99 21.93
N PHE A 222 -9.64 30.13 20.61
CA PHE A 222 -8.45 29.74 19.86
C PHE A 222 -8.03 30.85 18.90
N VAL A 223 -7.07 31.67 19.31
CA VAL A 223 -6.53 32.76 18.48
C VAL A 223 -5.37 32.22 17.65
N PHE A 224 -5.50 32.25 16.32
CA PHE A 224 -4.44 31.88 15.39
C PHE A 224 -3.80 33.11 14.75
N THR A 225 -2.48 33.23 14.85
CA THR A 225 -1.69 34.24 14.16
C THR A 225 -0.54 33.60 13.38
N ALA A 226 -0.15 34.21 12.27
CA ALA A 226 1.00 33.76 11.51
C ALA A 226 1.76 34.95 10.94
N GLU A 227 3.08 34.86 10.94
CA GLU A 227 3.99 35.90 10.45
C GLU A 227 5.10 35.25 9.62
N ALA A 228 5.55 35.93 8.56
CA ALA A 228 6.70 35.49 7.79
C ALA A 228 8.00 35.83 8.55
N SER A 229 8.95 34.90 8.58
CA SER A 229 10.28 35.14 9.16
C SER A 229 11.01 36.21 8.32
N PRO A 230 11.81 37.09 8.93
CA PRO A 230 12.60 38.11 8.21
C PRO A 230 13.49 37.51 7.11
N ASP A 231 14.00 36.30 7.33
CA ASP A 231 14.84 35.57 6.37
C ASP A 231 14.05 35.03 5.16
N GLY A 232 12.71 35.09 5.20
CA GLY A 232 11.79 34.59 4.18
C GLY A 232 11.79 33.06 4.00
N GLN A 233 12.61 32.33 4.74
CA GLN A 233 12.74 30.87 4.65
C GLN A 233 11.78 30.11 5.58
N ALA A 234 11.06 30.80 6.46
CA ALA A 234 10.15 30.17 7.40
C ALA A 234 8.92 31.04 7.68
N VAL A 235 7.84 30.40 8.11
CA VAL A 235 6.65 31.03 8.67
C VAL A 235 6.55 30.68 10.15
N LEU A 236 6.35 31.68 10.99
CA LEU A 236 6.09 31.54 12.42
C LEU A 236 4.58 31.50 12.61
N ALA A 237 4.04 30.31 12.87
CA ALA A 237 2.63 30.09 13.16
C ALA A 237 2.43 29.97 14.68
N ARG A 238 1.48 30.72 15.25
CA ARG A 238 1.18 30.74 16.67
C ARG A 238 -0.31 30.48 16.90
N TRP A 239 -0.61 29.53 17.77
CA TRP A 239 -1.94 29.30 18.30
C TRP A 239 -1.95 29.66 19.79
N GLN A 240 -2.98 30.35 20.24
CA GLN A 240 -3.20 30.68 21.64
C GLN A 240 -4.57 30.15 22.05
N ALA A 241 -4.57 29.13 22.91
CA ALA A 241 -5.78 28.61 23.56
C ALA A 241 -6.04 29.39 24.85
N ALA A 242 -7.30 29.79 25.06
CA ALA A 242 -7.74 30.43 26.30
C ALA A 242 -7.62 29.48 27.50
N GLU A 243 -7.67 30.03 28.72
CA GLU A 243 -7.56 29.23 29.95
C GLU A 243 -8.71 28.22 30.06
N GLY A 244 -8.38 26.95 30.30
CA GLY A 244 -9.35 25.84 30.30
C GLY A 244 -9.73 25.33 28.90
N TYR A 245 -9.01 25.75 27.85
CA TYR A 245 -9.17 25.25 26.48
C TYR A 245 -7.87 24.62 25.97
N TYR A 246 -8.01 23.61 25.11
CA TYR A 246 -6.87 22.88 24.55
C TYR A 246 -7.08 22.51 23.08
N LEU A 247 -5.96 22.36 22.37
CA LEU A 247 -5.91 21.98 20.94
C LEU A 247 -5.38 20.56 20.77
N TYR A 248 -5.95 19.78 19.86
CA TYR A 248 -5.48 18.43 19.56
C TYR A 248 -4.26 18.42 18.64
N ARG A 249 -3.21 17.69 19.02
CA ARG A 249 -1.97 17.56 18.23
C ARG A 249 -2.22 16.95 16.86
N ASP A 250 -2.99 15.86 16.80
CA ASP A 250 -3.30 15.10 15.58
C ASP A 250 -4.22 15.85 14.61
N LYS A 251 -4.91 16.89 15.08
CA LYS A 251 -5.89 17.67 14.29
C LYS A 251 -5.36 19.03 13.84
N LEU A 252 -4.09 19.33 14.09
CA LEU A 252 -3.40 20.51 13.58
C LEU A 252 -2.83 20.22 12.18
N SER A 253 -3.23 21.03 11.20
CA SER A 253 -2.66 20.98 9.86
C SER A 253 -2.47 22.37 9.28
N LEU A 254 -1.36 22.54 8.56
CA LEU A 254 -0.99 23.80 7.93
C LEU A 254 -0.71 23.56 6.44
N ARG A 255 -1.31 24.37 5.58
CA ARG A 255 -1.11 24.32 4.13
C ARG A 255 -0.85 25.71 3.58
N LEU A 256 -0.04 25.78 2.53
CA LEU A 256 0.21 27.01 1.80
C LEU A 256 -0.47 26.90 0.43
N GLU A 257 -1.39 27.81 0.17
CA GLU A 257 -2.01 28.03 -1.13
C GLU A 257 -1.24 29.17 -1.80
N ASP A 258 -0.35 28.82 -2.72
CA ASP A 258 0.36 29.76 -3.57
C ASP A 258 -0.24 29.75 -4.98
N PRO A 259 -0.82 30.86 -5.46
CA PRO A 259 -1.36 30.95 -6.82
C PRO A 259 -0.29 30.81 -7.92
N SER A 260 0.99 31.02 -7.60
CA SER A 260 2.11 30.87 -8.54
C SER A 260 2.79 29.50 -8.49
N GLY A 261 2.47 28.66 -7.49
CA GLY A 261 3.03 27.31 -7.31
C GLY A 261 4.53 27.25 -7.01
N GLN A 262 5.16 28.38 -6.65
CA GLN A 262 6.60 28.55 -6.44
C GLN A 262 7.03 28.31 -4.98
N ALA A 263 6.08 28.29 -4.03
CA ALA A 263 6.33 28.04 -2.61
C ALA A 263 5.47 26.90 -2.05
N ARG A 264 6.09 26.01 -1.26
CA ARG A 264 5.42 24.94 -0.50
C ARG A 264 5.95 24.91 0.94
N LEU A 265 5.14 24.49 1.90
CA LEU A 265 5.62 24.27 3.27
C LEU A 265 6.35 22.93 3.38
N ALA A 266 7.40 22.89 4.19
CA ALA A 266 8.03 21.66 4.60
C ALA A 266 7.09 20.83 5.50
N PRO A 267 7.34 19.52 5.67
CA PRO A 267 6.55 18.67 6.55
C PRO A 267 6.45 19.25 7.97
N LEU A 268 5.23 19.28 8.50
CA LEU A 268 4.93 19.86 9.80
C LEU A 268 5.51 19.00 10.93
N ARG A 269 6.53 19.51 11.64
CA ARG A 269 7.10 18.85 12.83
C ARG A 269 6.51 19.44 14.11
N LEU A 270 5.50 18.78 14.66
CA LEU A 270 4.83 19.22 15.89
C LEU A 270 5.61 18.77 17.15
N PRO A 271 5.84 19.66 18.13
CA PRO A 271 6.49 19.29 19.39
C PRO A 271 5.66 18.26 20.18
N PRO A 272 6.21 17.52 21.16
CA PRO A 272 5.39 16.64 22.00
C PRO A 272 4.33 17.44 22.77
N GLY A 273 3.09 16.93 22.84
CA GLY A 273 1.99 17.51 23.60
C GLY A 273 1.88 16.94 25.01
N LYS A 274 0.89 17.41 25.78
CA LYS A 274 0.51 16.78 27.06
C LYS A 274 -0.50 15.67 26.76
N GLU A 275 -0.30 14.49 27.34
CA GLU A 275 -1.32 13.45 27.25
C GLU A 275 -2.57 13.86 28.05
N LYS A 276 -3.73 13.75 27.41
CA LYS A 276 -5.04 13.97 28.03
C LYS A 276 -5.97 12.85 27.60
N VAL A 277 -6.81 12.42 28.54
CA VAL A 277 -7.94 11.54 28.24
C VAL A 277 -9.20 12.38 28.34
N ASP A 278 -9.92 12.50 27.23
CA ASP A 278 -11.22 13.15 27.19
C ASP A 278 -12.30 12.19 26.70
N GLU A 279 -13.56 12.50 27.01
CA GLU A 279 -14.71 11.65 26.68
C GLU A 279 -15.00 11.61 25.17
N ALA A 280 -14.50 12.59 24.40
CA ALA A 280 -14.80 12.72 22.98
C ALA A 280 -13.85 11.89 22.08
N PHE A 281 -12.55 11.84 22.42
CA PHE A 281 -11.50 11.21 21.61
C PHE A 281 -10.61 10.26 22.40
N GLY A 282 -10.83 10.08 23.70
CA GLY A 282 -10.04 9.18 24.53
C GLY A 282 -8.62 9.71 24.76
N ARG A 283 -7.62 8.82 24.76
CA ARG A 283 -6.20 9.18 24.95
C ARG A 283 -5.66 9.94 23.74
N SER A 284 -5.42 11.24 23.91
CA SER A 284 -4.90 12.13 22.88
C SER A 284 -3.80 13.03 23.44
N GLU A 285 -2.91 13.50 22.56
CA GLU A 285 -1.96 14.56 22.93
C GLU A 285 -2.55 15.94 22.62
N VAL A 286 -2.50 16.83 23.61
CA VAL A 286 -3.11 18.16 23.54
C VAL A 286 -2.13 19.28 23.90
N TYR A 287 -2.40 20.47 23.40
CA TYR A 287 -1.66 21.69 23.74
C TYR A 287 -2.56 22.66 24.50
N TYR A 288 -2.05 23.14 25.63
CA TYR A 288 -2.65 24.21 26.42
C TYR A 288 -1.83 25.50 26.25
N GLY A 289 -2.50 26.64 26.34
CA GLY A 289 -1.86 27.95 26.23
C GLY A 289 -1.34 28.22 24.83
N THR A 290 -0.08 28.66 24.72
CA THR A 290 0.49 29.12 23.44
C THR A 290 1.35 28.04 22.79
N LEU A 291 1.00 27.66 21.56
CA LEU A 291 1.79 26.82 20.68
C LEU A 291 2.44 27.68 19.59
N SER A 292 3.77 27.72 19.56
CA SER A 292 4.53 28.41 18.51
C SER A 292 5.28 27.41 17.65
N LEU A 293 5.12 27.51 16.33
CA LEU A 293 5.71 26.60 15.37
C LEU A 293 6.44 27.37 14.27
N ARG A 294 7.73 27.07 14.07
CA ARG A 294 8.52 27.57 12.94
C ARG A 294 8.48 26.55 11.82
N VAL A 295 7.79 26.87 10.73
CA VAL A 295 7.63 25.97 9.59
C VAL A 295 8.49 26.47 8.43
N PRO A 296 9.49 25.68 7.98
CA PRO A 296 10.30 26.05 6.81
C PRO A 296 9.44 26.11 5.54
N VAL A 297 9.71 27.10 4.69
CA VAL A 297 9.08 27.26 3.38
C VAL A 297 10.09 26.82 2.32
N LEU A 298 9.73 25.76 1.60
CA LEU A 298 10.44 25.29 0.42
C LEU A 298 10.00 26.14 -0.77
N ARG A 299 10.85 27.08 -1.17
CA ARG A 299 10.66 27.91 -2.36
C ARG A 299 11.98 28.04 -3.11
N GLY A 300 11.93 28.41 -4.39
CA GLY A 300 13.11 28.84 -5.14
C GLY A 300 13.77 30.06 -4.49
N ALA A 301 14.77 30.68 -5.12
CA ALA A 301 15.31 31.96 -4.67
C ALA A 301 14.62 33.13 -5.43
N PRO A 302 13.38 33.54 -5.10
CA PRO A 302 12.78 34.71 -5.72
C PRO A 302 13.43 35.98 -5.15
N GLU A 303 13.86 36.87 -6.04
CA GLU A 303 14.33 38.23 -5.71
C GLU A 303 13.18 39.18 -5.29
N ARG A 304 11.92 38.73 -5.36
CA ARG A 304 10.72 39.54 -5.09
C ARG A 304 9.87 38.96 -3.98
N GLU A 305 9.11 39.83 -3.33
CA GLU A 305 8.09 39.48 -2.34
C GLU A 305 7.00 38.60 -2.97
N LEU A 306 6.65 37.50 -2.30
CA LEU A 306 5.67 36.54 -2.81
C LEU A 306 4.41 36.56 -1.92
N PRO A 307 3.26 37.04 -2.43
CA PRO A 307 2.00 36.96 -1.70
C PRO A 307 1.47 35.51 -1.74
N VAL A 308 1.23 34.93 -0.57
CA VAL A 308 0.75 33.56 -0.40
C VAL A 308 -0.41 33.52 0.59
N THR A 309 -1.28 32.51 0.49
CA THR A 309 -2.37 32.31 1.47
C THR A 309 -2.05 31.11 2.33
N LEU A 310 -1.94 31.32 3.65
CA LEU A 310 -1.75 30.27 4.64
C LEU A 310 -3.11 29.77 5.12
N VAL A 311 -3.35 28.46 5.00
CA VAL A 311 -4.57 27.79 5.48
C VAL A 311 -4.22 26.93 6.69
N ALA A 312 -4.69 27.36 7.85
CA ALA A 312 -4.55 26.61 9.10
C ALA A 312 -5.86 25.93 9.46
N ARG A 313 -5.82 24.62 9.65
CA ARG A 313 -6.96 23.84 10.14
C ARG A 313 -6.62 23.23 11.49
N TYR A 314 -7.46 23.47 12.47
CA TYR A 314 -7.25 23.06 13.86
C TYR A 314 -8.58 22.74 14.56
N GLN A 315 -8.51 21.98 15.65
CA GLN A 315 -9.67 21.65 16.46
C GLN A 315 -9.26 21.60 17.93
N GLY A 316 -10.13 22.08 18.81
CA GLY A 316 -9.92 22.08 20.24
C GLY A 316 -11.21 21.93 21.04
N CYS A 317 -11.07 21.69 22.33
CA CYS A 317 -12.17 21.56 23.28
C CYS A 317 -11.90 22.39 24.54
N ALA A 318 -12.98 22.63 25.29
CA ALA A 318 -12.94 23.13 26.65
C ALA A 318 -12.85 21.97 27.64
N ASP A 319 -12.14 22.16 28.74
CA ASP A 319 -12.08 21.21 29.87
C ASP A 319 -13.46 20.97 30.49
N ALA A 320 -14.40 21.90 30.32
CA ALA A 320 -15.80 21.78 30.72
C ALA A 320 -16.65 20.86 29.82
N GLY A 321 -16.02 20.07 28.95
CA GLY A 321 -16.67 18.99 28.19
C GLY A 321 -17.25 19.38 26.82
N LEU A 322 -17.04 20.63 26.37
CA LEU A 322 -17.50 21.09 25.06
C LEU A 322 -16.37 21.02 24.03
N CYS A 323 -16.59 20.29 22.94
CA CYS A 323 -15.66 20.24 21.81
C CYS A 323 -16.15 21.08 20.65
N TYR A 324 -15.26 21.93 20.11
CA TYR A 324 -15.58 22.77 18.95
C TYR A 324 -15.38 21.99 17.65
N ASN A 325 -16.10 22.40 16.60
CA ASN A 325 -15.91 21.89 15.26
C ASN A 325 -14.53 22.30 14.70
N PRO A 326 -13.97 21.53 13.73
CA PRO A 326 -12.72 21.89 13.08
C PRO A 326 -12.79 23.29 12.44
N GLN A 327 -11.94 24.18 12.90
CA GLN A 327 -11.81 25.54 12.40
C GLN A 327 -10.84 25.57 11.23
N THR A 328 -11.14 26.36 10.21
CA THR A 328 -10.24 26.59 9.06
C THR A 328 -10.07 28.09 8.87
N VAL A 329 -8.87 28.60 9.16
CA VAL A 329 -8.53 30.03 9.03
C VAL A 329 -7.62 30.21 7.82
N ARG A 330 -7.94 31.21 6.98
CA ARG A 330 -7.11 31.61 5.84
C ARG A 330 -6.52 32.99 6.12
N LEU A 331 -5.18 33.08 6.13
CA LEU A 331 -4.44 34.32 6.35
C LEU A 331 -3.59 34.62 5.12
N ARG A 332 -3.67 35.85 4.61
CA ARG A 332 -2.77 36.30 3.54
C ARG A 332 -1.45 36.72 4.16
N LEU A 333 -0.35 36.19 3.64
CA LEU A 333 1.01 36.49 4.07
C LEU A 333 1.82 36.96 2.87
N VAL A 334 2.75 37.89 3.12
CA VAL A 334 3.74 38.30 2.12
C VAL A 334 5.09 37.77 2.60
N LEU A 335 5.70 36.88 1.82
CA LEU A 335 7.01 36.32 2.12
C LEU A 335 8.09 37.29 1.59
N PRO A 336 9.02 37.79 2.44
CA PRO A 336 10.12 38.66 2.00
C PRO A 336 11.09 37.91 1.07
N PRO A 337 12.00 38.57 0.33
CA PRO A 337 12.99 37.88 -0.52
C PRO A 337 13.97 37.03 0.30
N VAL A 338 14.45 35.91 -0.27
CA VAL A 338 15.38 34.98 0.42
C VAL A 338 16.83 35.42 0.23
N SER A 339 17.56 35.64 1.31
CA SER A 339 19.03 35.72 1.29
C SER A 339 19.61 34.34 1.61
N ALA A 340 20.49 33.82 0.76
CA ALA A 340 20.95 32.44 0.81
C ALA A 340 21.98 32.21 1.93
N ALA A 341 21.58 31.58 3.04
CA ALA A 341 22.49 30.87 3.92
C ALA A 341 21.78 29.75 4.72
N ALA A 342 22.49 28.61 4.84
CA ALA A 342 22.26 27.47 5.72
C ALA A 342 21.22 26.40 5.30
N GLY A 343 21.70 25.31 4.70
CA GLY A 343 20.99 24.02 4.64
C GLY A 343 21.36 23.12 5.83
N PRO A 344 20.46 22.21 6.29
CA PRO A 344 20.81 21.22 7.29
C PRO A 344 21.25 19.89 6.67
N THR A 345 22.32 19.36 7.26
CA THR A 345 22.94 18.05 7.10
C THR A 345 22.18 16.95 7.85
N GLY A 346 22.18 15.73 7.29
CA GLY A 346 22.15 14.47 8.07
C GLY A 346 20.94 13.52 7.88
N GLY A 347 21.17 12.41 7.16
CA GLY A 347 20.89 11.06 7.71
C GLY A 347 19.58 10.30 7.39
N SER A 348 19.26 10.04 6.11
CA SER A 348 18.42 8.88 5.66
C SER A 348 18.42 8.71 4.12
N GLY A 349 19.46 9.21 3.45
CA GLY A 349 19.40 9.62 2.04
C GLY A 349 19.33 8.54 0.96
N TRP A 350 19.28 7.24 1.27
CA TRP A 350 19.16 6.21 0.20
C TRP A 350 17.71 5.73 0.02
N LEU A 351 16.96 5.58 1.11
CA LEU A 351 15.54 5.19 1.05
C LEU A 351 14.67 6.41 0.71
N ASP A 352 14.99 7.57 1.28
CA ASP A 352 14.39 8.83 0.87
C ASP A 352 14.83 9.21 -0.55
N ALA A 353 16.06 8.94 -0.99
CA ALA A 353 16.39 9.14 -2.42
C ALA A 353 15.58 8.19 -3.30
N LEU A 354 15.43 6.90 -2.97
CA LEU A 354 14.58 6.00 -3.77
C LEU A 354 13.11 6.44 -3.83
N LEU A 355 12.52 6.86 -2.71
CA LEU A 355 11.13 7.35 -2.64
C LEU A 355 10.95 8.73 -3.30
N THR A 356 11.96 9.59 -3.20
CA THR A 356 11.99 10.91 -3.87
C THR A 356 12.25 10.76 -5.37
N GLU A 357 13.05 9.79 -5.80
CA GLU A 357 13.30 9.46 -7.21
C GLU A 357 12.06 8.78 -7.84
N GLN A 358 11.33 7.95 -7.09
CA GLN A 358 10.02 7.43 -7.52
C GLN A 358 9.00 8.57 -7.69
N GLY A 359 8.96 9.54 -6.76
CA GLY A 359 8.15 10.75 -6.87
C GLY A 359 8.57 11.69 -8.01
N ARG A 360 9.88 11.82 -8.27
CA ARG A 360 10.44 12.59 -9.40
C ARG A 360 10.14 11.95 -10.75
N PHE A 361 10.16 10.62 -10.82
CA PHE A 361 9.67 9.88 -11.98
C PHE A 361 8.21 10.23 -12.24
N THR A 362 7.34 10.15 -11.23
CA THR A 362 5.92 10.50 -11.43
C THR A 362 5.70 11.98 -11.80
N ALA A 363 6.58 12.89 -11.38
CA ALA A 363 6.54 14.30 -11.75
C ALA A 363 7.06 14.58 -13.18
N THR A 364 8.12 13.89 -13.63
CA THR A 364 8.61 13.98 -15.01
C THR A 364 7.69 13.27 -16.00
N LEU A 365 6.92 12.28 -15.54
CA LEU A 365 5.82 11.67 -16.29
C LEU A 365 4.64 12.63 -16.51
N ALA A 366 4.46 13.64 -15.65
CA ALA A 366 3.39 14.64 -15.77
C ALA A 366 3.66 15.73 -16.82
N GLU A 367 4.91 15.90 -17.28
CA GLU A 367 5.33 16.91 -18.27
C GLU A 367 5.30 16.41 -19.74
N GLY A 368 4.64 15.28 -20.02
CA GLY A 368 4.04 15.06 -21.35
C GLY A 368 4.98 14.64 -22.49
N ARG A 369 5.97 13.76 -22.24
CA ARG A 369 6.65 13.04 -23.34
C ARG A 369 6.56 11.54 -23.11
N LEU A 370 5.51 10.92 -23.68
CA LEU A 370 5.31 9.46 -23.71
C LEU A 370 6.60 8.70 -24.06
N GLY A 371 7.43 9.24 -24.97
CA GLY A 371 8.74 8.68 -25.31
C GLY A 371 9.75 8.62 -24.15
N TRP A 372 9.79 9.60 -23.25
CA TRP A 372 10.67 9.56 -22.07
C TRP A 372 10.19 8.51 -21.05
N ILE A 373 8.87 8.36 -20.91
CA ILE A 373 8.27 7.31 -20.08
C ILE A 373 8.67 5.94 -20.60
N LEU A 374 8.45 5.68 -21.90
CA LEU A 374 8.81 4.41 -22.53
C LEU A 374 10.31 4.12 -22.43
N LEU A 375 11.17 5.13 -22.66
CA LEU A 375 12.63 4.97 -22.56
C LEU A 375 13.05 4.60 -21.13
N SER A 376 12.43 5.23 -20.14
CA SER A 376 12.76 5.02 -18.74
C SER A 376 12.32 3.63 -18.25
N PHE A 377 11.13 3.17 -18.64
CA PHE A 377 10.65 1.80 -18.38
C PHE A 377 11.47 0.74 -19.10
N TYR A 378 11.87 1.02 -20.35
CA TYR A 378 12.80 0.16 -21.09
C TYR A 378 14.16 0.05 -20.38
N GLY A 379 14.69 1.16 -19.87
CA GLY A 379 15.94 1.20 -19.10
C GLY A 379 15.85 0.40 -17.78
N VAL A 380 14.74 0.52 -17.06
CA VAL A 380 14.48 -0.30 -15.85
C VAL A 380 14.39 -1.78 -16.22
N GLY A 381 13.72 -2.13 -17.33
CA GLY A 381 13.67 -3.50 -17.85
C GLY A 381 15.06 -4.07 -18.17
N LEU A 382 15.95 -3.25 -18.74
CA LEU A 382 17.33 -3.63 -19.02
C LEU A 382 18.13 -3.88 -17.73
N LEU A 383 17.97 -3.04 -16.71
CA LEU A 383 18.56 -3.26 -15.39
C LEU A 383 18.04 -4.56 -14.74
N LEU A 384 16.74 -4.82 -14.88
CA LEU A 384 16.10 -6.01 -14.32
C LEU A 384 16.52 -7.31 -15.02
N ALA A 385 17.03 -7.26 -16.25
CA ALA A 385 17.60 -8.44 -16.91
C ALA A 385 18.82 -9.01 -16.16
N PHE A 386 19.51 -8.19 -15.36
CA PHE A 386 20.62 -8.62 -14.51
C PHE A 386 20.17 -9.20 -13.17
N THR A 387 18.86 -9.38 -12.95
CA THR A 387 18.34 -9.92 -11.70
C THR A 387 18.48 -11.44 -11.59
N PRO A 388 18.57 -11.96 -10.36
CA PRO A 388 18.70 -13.39 -10.10
C PRO A 388 17.55 -14.25 -10.61
N CYS A 389 16.38 -13.69 -10.93
CA CYS A 389 15.24 -14.45 -11.44
C CYS A 389 15.31 -14.73 -12.95
N VAL A 390 16.09 -13.95 -13.71
CA VAL A 390 16.19 -14.06 -15.19
C VAL A 390 17.41 -14.88 -15.60
N PHE A 391 18.49 -14.79 -14.83
CA PHE A 391 19.75 -15.49 -15.07
C PHE A 391 19.62 -17.02 -15.19
N PRO A 392 18.79 -17.72 -14.38
CA PRO A 392 18.59 -19.18 -14.48
C PRO A 392 17.97 -19.65 -15.79
N MET A 393 17.35 -18.73 -16.54
CA MET A 393 16.68 -19.04 -17.79
C MET A 393 17.64 -19.06 -19.00
N ILE A 394 18.78 -18.37 -18.91
CA ILE A 394 19.83 -18.35 -19.94
C ILE A 394 20.39 -19.78 -20.19
N PRO A 395 20.71 -20.58 -19.16
CA PRO A 395 21.06 -21.99 -19.32
C PRO A 395 19.98 -22.84 -20.00
N ILE A 396 18.70 -22.58 -19.73
CA ILE A 396 17.59 -23.32 -20.32
C ILE A 396 17.54 -23.06 -21.83
N LEU A 397 17.56 -21.79 -22.24
CA LEU A 397 17.61 -21.41 -23.65
C LEU A 397 18.86 -21.94 -24.33
N SER A 398 20.03 -21.88 -23.67
CA SER A 398 21.26 -22.47 -24.20
C SER A 398 21.10 -23.98 -24.41
N SER A 399 20.52 -24.71 -23.46
CA SER A 399 20.29 -26.17 -23.59
C SER A 399 19.24 -26.52 -24.67
N LEU A 400 18.26 -25.64 -24.89
CA LEU A 400 17.18 -25.85 -25.86
C LEU A 400 17.63 -25.48 -27.29
N ILE A 401 18.49 -24.46 -27.42
CA ILE A 401 19.09 -24.03 -28.69
C ILE A 401 20.24 -24.98 -29.10
N VAL A 402 21.02 -25.49 -28.14
CA VAL A 402 22.16 -26.39 -28.41
C VAL A 402 21.75 -27.87 -28.45
N GLY A 403 20.70 -28.28 -27.74
CA GLY A 403 20.26 -29.68 -27.63
C GLY A 403 19.54 -30.25 -28.85
N GLN A 404 19.24 -29.46 -29.88
CA GLN A 404 18.50 -29.92 -31.07
C GLN A 404 19.36 -30.15 -32.32
N ALA A 405 20.70 -30.11 -32.19
CA ALA A 405 21.63 -30.45 -33.27
C ALA A 405 22.05 -31.95 -33.31
N GLY A 406 21.55 -32.79 -32.39
CA GLY A 406 21.85 -34.22 -32.34
C GLY A 406 22.54 -34.63 -31.03
N GLY A 407 22.16 -35.80 -30.50
CA GLY A 407 22.58 -36.27 -29.17
C GLY A 407 24.09 -36.46 -29.00
N GLY A 408 24.55 -36.32 -27.77
CA GLY A 408 25.91 -36.65 -27.35
C GLY A 408 26.76 -35.44 -26.98
N ALA A 409 27.49 -35.60 -25.88
CA ALA A 409 28.36 -34.60 -25.27
C ALA A 409 29.29 -33.86 -26.26
N GLN A 410 29.43 -32.54 -26.07
CA GLN A 410 30.62 -31.75 -26.38
C GLN A 410 31.19 -31.90 -27.83
N ALA A 411 30.43 -31.47 -28.83
CA ALA A 411 30.95 -31.03 -30.13
C ALA A 411 30.05 -29.88 -30.59
N GLY A 412 30.53 -28.65 -30.74
CA GLY A 412 31.42 -28.28 -31.83
C GLY A 412 30.57 -27.86 -33.03
N GLU A 413 30.19 -26.58 -33.05
CA GLU A 413 30.10 -25.75 -34.26
C GLU A 413 29.56 -26.43 -35.53
N ARG A 414 28.24 -26.28 -35.80
CA ARG A 414 27.74 -26.14 -37.18
C ARG A 414 26.40 -25.41 -37.18
N ALA A 415 26.30 -24.47 -38.12
CA ALA A 415 25.32 -23.41 -38.21
C ALA A 415 23.86 -23.90 -38.25
N LEU A 416 23.18 -23.83 -37.11
CA LEU A 416 21.76 -23.50 -37.10
C LEU A 416 21.69 -21.99 -37.39
N GLY A 417 21.08 -21.62 -38.53
CA GLY A 417 21.11 -20.25 -39.03
C GLY A 417 20.69 -19.22 -37.98
N THR A 418 21.48 -18.16 -37.83
CA THR A 418 21.25 -17.03 -36.91
C THR A 418 19.81 -16.50 -36.98
N GLY A 419 19.19 -16.54 -38.17
CA GLY A 419 17.79 -16.17 -38.36
C GLY A 419 16.78 -17.04 -37.60
N ARG A 420 17.04 -18.33 -37.42
CA ARG A 420 16.14 -19.23 -36.66
C ARG A 420 16.29 -19.06 -35.16
N ALA A 421 17.52 -18.85 -34.67
CA ALA A 421 17.78 -18.48 -33.27
C ALA A 421 17.16 -17.12 -32.91
N LEU A 422 17.23 -16.15 -33.83
CA LEU A 422 16.58 -14.84 -33.69
C LEU A 422 15.05 -14.97 -33.73
N ALA A 423 14.48 -15.78 -34.63
CA ALA A 423 13.04 -16.00 -34.71
C ALA A 423 12.47 -16.68 -33.45
N LEU A 424 13.17 -17.67 -32.92
CA LEU A 424 12.78 -18.35 -31.66
C LEU A 424 12.86 -17.41 -30.46
N SER A 425 13.95 -16.63 -30.35
CA SER A 425 14.12 -15.65 -29.27
C SER A 425 13.12 -14.50 -29.39
N GLY A 426 12.84 -14.04 -30.61
CA GLY A 426 11.83 -13.02 -30.89
C GLY A 426 10.42 -13.46 -30.55
N ALA A 427 10.03 -14.70 -30.91
CA ALA A 427 8.73 -15.25 -30.53
C ALA A 427 8.58 -15.45 -29.02
N TYR A 428 9.66 -15.87 -28.36
CA TYR A 428 9.70 -15.96 -26.90
C TYR A 428 9.49 -14.60 -26.23
N VAL A 429 10.22 -13.56 -26.66
CA VAL A 429 10.10 -12.19 -26.12
C VAL A 429 8.74 -11.58 -26.43
N LEU A 430 8.21 -11.77 -27.64
CA LEU A 430 6.87 -11.29 -28.02
C LEU A 430 5.77 -11.95 -27.18
N ALA A 431 5.84 -13.26 -26.95
CA ALA A 431 4.86 -13.95 -26.10
C ALA A 431 4.91 -13.46 -24.64
N MET A 432 6.11 -13.25 -24.10
CA MET A 432 6.28 -12.66 -22.76
C MET A 432 5.73 -11.24 -22.70
N ALA A 433 6.05 -10.41 -23.69
CA ALA A 433 5.59 -9.02 -23.77
C ALA A 433 4.06 -8.95 -23.85
N LEU A 434 3.42 -9.75 -24.70
CA LEU A 434 1.96 -9.84 -24.79
C LEU A 434 1.32 -10.28 -23.47
N THR A 435 1.93 -11.22 -22.75
CA THR A 435 1.42 -11.71 -21.47
C THR A 435 1.51 -10.62 -20.39
N TYR A 436 2.61 -9.87 -20.32
CA TYR A 436 2.73 -8.75 -19.38
C TYR A 436 1.85 -7.56 -19.75
N THR A 437 1.72 -7.24 -21.04
CA THR A 437 0.75 -6.23 -21.51
C THR A 437 -0.66 -6.61 -21.13
N ALA A 438 -1.07 -7.88 -21.35
CA ALA A 438 -2.39 -8.36 -20.96
C ALA A 438 -2.59 -8.26 -19.44
N ALA A 439 -1.61 -8.71 -18.64
CA ALA A 439 -1.66 -8.59 -17.18
C ALA A 439 -1.75 -7.12 -16.72
N GLY A 440 -1.05 -6.20 -17.39
CA GLY A 440 -1.12 -4.76 -17.10
C GLY A 440 -2.45 -4.12 -17.44
N VAL A 441 -3.02 -4.46 -18.60
CA VAL A 441 -4.35 -3.97 -19.02
C VAL A 441 -5.42 -4.48 -18.05
N VAL A 442 -5.37 -5.77 -17.71
CA VAL A 442 -6.25 -6.37 -16.70
C VAL A 442 -6.06 -5.67 -15.35
N ALA A 443 -4.82 -5.46 -14.90
CA ALA A 443 -4.56 -4.79 -13.63
C ALA A 443 -5.01 -3.32 -13.62
N GLY A 444 -4.88 -2.60 -14.74
CA GLY A 444 -5.42 -1.25 -14.91
C GLY A 444 -6.95 -1.20 -14.84
N LEU A 445 -7.64 -2.23 -15.33
CA LEU A 445 -9.11 -2.35 -15.29
C LEU A 445 -9.62 -2.74 -13.88
N PHE A 446 -8.91 -3.60 -13.16
CA PHE A 446 -9.34 -4.11 -11.84
C PHE A 446 -8.87 -3.25 -10.65
N GLY A 447 -7.93 -2.32 -10.86
CA GLY A 447 -7.50 -1.32 -9.88
C GLY A 447 -6.81 -1.89 -8.62
N ALA A 448 -6.69 -1.05 -7.58
CA ALA A 448 -5.95 -1.33 -6.34
C ALA A 448 -6.36 -2.61 -5.58
N ASN A 449 -7.50 -3.22 -5.93
CA ASN A 449 -8.01 -4.45 -5.31
C ASN A 449 -7.16 -5.69 -5.63
N LEU A 450 -6.48 -5.74 -6.78
CA LEU A 450 -5.61 -6.87 -7.14
C LEU A 450 -4.38 -6.96 -6.22
N GLN A 451 -3.84 -5.82 -5.78
CA GLN A 451 -2.69 -5.80 -4.88
C GLN A 451 -3.05 -6.28 -3.48
N ALA A 452 -4.27 -5.99 -3.01
CA ALA A 452 -4.78 -6.54 -1.75
C ALA A 452 -5.00 -8.06 -1.82
N ALA A 453 -5.46 -8.59 -2.95
CA ALA A 453 -5.64 -10.03 -3.15
C ALA A 453 -4.31 -10.81 -3.19
N LEU A 454 -3.28 -10.25 -3.83
CA LEU A 454 -1.95 -10.86 -3.93
C LEU A 454 -1.16 -10.84 -2.61
N GLN A 455 -1.55 -9.98 -1.66
CA GLN A 455 -0.93 -9.90 -0.33
C GLN A 455 -1.52 -10.89 0.69
N THR A 456 -2.44 -11.77 0.28
CA THR A 456 -2.97 -12.79 1.19
C THR A 456 -1.87 -13.74 1.67
N PRO A 457 -1.87 -14.13 2.96
CA PRO A 457 -0.78 -14.93 3.53
C PRO A 457 -0.53 -16.25 2.82
N TRP A 458 -1.60 -16.86 2.32
CA TRP A 458 -1.55 -18.11 1.59
C TRP A 458 -0.82 -17.97 0.24
N VAL A 459 -1.06 -16.89 -0.50
CA VAL A 459 -0.43 -16.65 -1.81
C VAL A 459 1.07 -16.38 -1.64
N ILE A 460 1.45 -15.56 -0.65
CA ILE A 460 2.86 -15.29 -0.33
C ILE A 460 3.57 -16.59 0.08
N GLY A 461 2.92 -17.42 0.92
CA GLY A 461 3.45 -18.72 1.32
C GLY A 461 3.65 -19.68 0.14
N ALA A 462 2.68 -19.74 -0.78
CA ALA A 462 2.78 -20.57 -2.00
C ALA A 462 3.95 -20.13 -2.90
N PHE A 463 4.14 -18.83 -3.11
CA PHE A 463 5.27 -18.31 -3.91
C PHE A 463 6.62 -18.51 -3.21
N ALA A 464 6.70 -18.31 -1.89
CA ALA A 464 7.91 -18.61 -1.13
C ALA A 464 8.28 -20.10 -1.25
N GLY A 465 7.29 -21.00 -1.13
CA GLY A 465 7.46 -22.44 -1.33
C GLY A 465 7.96 -22.79 -2.74
N LEU A 466 7.40 -22.16 -3.77
CA LEU A 466 7.85 -22.31 -5.16
C LEU A 466 9.33 -21.89 -5.33
N PHE A 467 9.75 -20.78 -4.71
CA PHE A 467 11.15 -20.35 -4.76
C PHE A 467 12.11 -21.29 -4.03
N VAL A 468 11.70 -21.83 -2.88
CA VAL A 468 12.48 -22.87 -2.17
C VAL A 468 12.62 -24.12 -3.04
N LEU A 469 11.53 -24.57 -3.67
CA LEU A 469 11.53 -25.72 -4.58
C LEU A 469 12.47 -25.51 -5.78
N LEU A 470 12.44 -24.33 -6.39
CA LEU A 470 13.33 -23.99 -7.50
C LEU A 470 14.80 -23.92 -7.07
N ALA A 471 15.08 -23.37 -5.88
CA ALA A 471 16.42 -23.33 -5.34
C ALA A 471 16.98 -24.74 -5.08
N LEU A 472 16.16 -25.64 -4.50
CA LEU A 472 16.50 -27.06 -4.30
C LEU A 472 16.82 -27.78 -5.61
N SER A 473 16.16 -27.43 -6.71
CA SER A 473 16.50 -27.94 -8.04
C SER A 473 17.87 -27.47 -8.53
N MET A 474 18.26 -26.22 -8.24
CA MET A 474 19.58 -25.68 -8.58
C MET A 474 20.72 -26.26 -7.76
N PHE A 475 20.46 -26.65 -6.50
CA PHE A 475 21.43 -27.39 -5.67
C PHE A 475 21.65 -28.84 -6.13
N GLY A 476 20.86 -29.33 -7.10
CA GLY A 476 21.00 -30.69 -7.63
C GLY A 476 20.53 -31.79 -6.66
N LEU A 477 19.95 -31.42 -5.51
CA LEU A 477 19.35 -32.35 -4.53
C LEU A 477 18.17 -33.13 -5.14
N TYR A 478 17.46 -32.51 -6.08
CA TYR A 478 16.47 -33.16 -6.94
C TYR A 478 16.73 -32.79 -8.39
N GLN A 479 17.29 -33.70 -9.19
CA GLN A 479 16.99 -33.70 -10.61
C GLN A 479 15.53 -34.13 -10.73
N LEU A 480 14.64 -33.20 -11.09
CA LEU A 480 13.32 -33.57 -11.61
C LEU A 480 13.53 -34.37 -12.91
N GLN A 481 13.99 -35.62 -12.81
CA GLN A 481 13.76 -36.59 -13.86
C GLN A 481 12.28 -36.89 -13.78
N LEU A 482 11.51 -36.21 -14.65
CA LEU A 482 10.16 -36.61 -14.97
C LEU A 482 10.17 -38.13 -15.22
N PRO A 483 9.26 -38.90 -14.61
CA PRO A 483 9.19 -40.34 -14.83
C PRO A 483 9.28 -40.61 -16.33
N THR A 484 10.17 -41.52 -16.74
CA THR A 484 10.50 -41.74 -18.16
C THR A 484 9.27 -41.99 -19.03
N ALA A 485 8.17 -42.48 -18.45
CA ALA A 485 6.86 -42.62 -19.08
C ALA A 485 6.16 -41.28 -19.43
N TRP A 486 6.25 -40.27 -18.58
CA TRP A 486 5.71 -38.93 -18.88
C TRP A 486 6.63 -38.17 -19.81
N GLN A 487 7.95 -38.32 -19.61
CA GLN A 487 8.94 -37.70 -20.47
C GLN A 487 8.85 -38.25 -21.91
N SER A 488 8.65 -39.57 -22.09
CA SER A 488 8.44 -40.17 -23.42
C SER A 488 7.12 -39.77 -24.05
N ARG A 489 6.02 -39.70 -23.29
CA ARG A 489 4.70 -39.25 -23.79
C ARG A 489 4.70 -37.77 -24.19
N LEU A 490 5.32 -36.90 -23.38
CA LEU A 490 5.47 -35.47 -23.73
C LEU A 490 6.42 -35.28 -24.90
N SER A 491 7.50 -36.06 -24.98
CA SER A 491 8.44 -35.96 -26.11
C SER A 491 7.93 -36.62 -27.39
N GLU A 492 6.98 -37.56 -27.32
CA GLU A 492 6.27 -38.11 -28.48
C GLU A 492 5.19 -37.13 -28.99
N LEU A 493 4.47 -36.46 -28.07
CA LEU A 493 3.58 -35.32 -28.39
C LEU A 493 4.36 -34.12 -28.94
N SER A 494 5.51 -33.82 -28.35
CA SER A 494 6.44 -32.78 -28.81
C SER A 494 7.27 -33.21 -30.03
N GLY A 495 7.29 -34.50 -30.36
CA GLY A 495 7.91 -35.08 -31.56
C GLY A 495 6.96 -35.08 -32.75
N ARG A 496 5.65 -35.24 -32.51
CA ARG A 496 4.59 -35.00 -33.52
C ARG A 496 4.37 -33.51 -33.78
N ALA A 497 4.49 -32.66 -32.77
CA ALA A 497 4.56 -31.22 -32.93
C ALA A 497 5.97 -30.82 -33.39
N ARG A 498 6.30 -30.99 -34.67
CA ARG A 498 7.54 -30.57 -35.35
C ARG A 498 8.40 -29.62 -34.50
N GLY A 499 9.50 -30.15 -33.96
CA GLY A 499 10.48 -29.44 -33.15
C GLY A 499 10.86 -28.08 -33.77
N GLY A 500 10.66 -27.02 -33.00
CA GLY A 500 10.92 -25.65 -33.42
C GLY A 500 9.69 -24.84 -33.82
N SER A 501 8.48 -25.23 -33.44
CA SER A 501 7.32 -24.37 -33.62
C SER A 501 7.43 -23.14 -32.69
N LEU A 502 7.27 -21.96 -33.26
CA LEU A 502 7.15 -20.68 -32.54
C LEU A 502 6.10 -20.77 -31.41
N ALA A 503 5.11 -21.66 -31.57
CA ALA A 503 4.08 -21.95 -30.57
C ALA A 503 4.65 -22.56 -29.27
N GLY A 504 5.62 -23.48 -29.34
CA GLY A 504 6.25 -24.06 -28.15
C GLY A 504 7.10 -23.04 -27.37
N ALA A 505 7.83 -22.19 -28.10
CA ALA A 505 8.57 -21.07 -27.52
C ALA A 505 7.64 -20.03 -26.90
N ALA A 506 6.50 -19.73 -27.56
CA ALA A 506 5.50 -18.81 -27.05
C ALA A 506 4.81 -19.32 -25.78
N LEU A 507 4.45 -20.61 -25.73
CA LEU A 507 3.82 -21.22 -24.55
C LEU A 507 4.77 -21.19 -23.34
N MET A 508 6.04 -21.55 -23.55
CA MET A 508 7.05 -21.49 -22.48
C MET A 508 7.34 -20.04 -22.04
N GLY A 509 7.27 -19.07 -22.94
CA GLY A 509 7.35 -17.64 -22.61
C GLY A 509 6.19 -17.16 -21.72
N ALA A 510 4.95 -17.56 -22.04
CA ALA A 510 3.77 -17.20 -21.24
C ALA A 510 3.82 -17.80 -19.83
N LEU A 511 4.21 -19.07 -19.70
CA LEU A 511 4.38 -19.74 -18.40
C LEU A 511 5.50 -19.07 -17.57
N SER A 512 6.60 -18.70 -18.22
CA SER A 512 7.72 -18.02 -17.56
C SER A 512 7.34 -16.63 -17.06
N ALA A 513 6.51 -15.88 -17.81
CA ALA A 513 6.01 -14.57 -17.39
C ALA A 513 5.21 -14.65 -16.08
N LEU A 514 4.41 -15.72 -15.91
CA LEU A 514 3.63 -15.94 -14.68
C LEU A 514 4.53 -16.25 -13.48
N ILE A 515 5.60 -17.02 -13.69
CA ILE A 515 6.56 -17.40 -12.65
C ILE A 515 7.46 -16.23 -12.24
N VAL A 516 7.80 -15.34 -13.17
CA VAL A 516 8.69 -14.18 -12.92
C VAL A 516 7.94 -13.01 -12.25
N GLY A 517 6.60 -12.98 -12.34
CA GLY A 517 5.74 -11.96 -11.72
C GLY A 517 6.08 -11.59 -10.27
N PRO A 518 6.28 -12.55 -9.34
CA PRO A 518 6.62 -12.25 -7.94
C PRO A 518 7.97 -11.54 -7.76
N CYS A 519 8.94 -11.77 -8.64
CA CYS A 519 10.23 -11.07 -8.60
C CYS A 519 10.13 -9.62 -9.08
N LEU A 520 9.09 -9.29 -9.86
CA LEU A 520 8.87 -7.97 -10.45
C LEU A 520 7.84 -7.13 -9.68
N ALA A 521 7.41 -7.60 -8.50
CA ALA A 521 6.33 -7.00 -7.73
C ALA A 521 6.61 -5.52 -7.37
N ALA A 522 7.84 -5.14 -7.04
CA ALA A 522 8.18 -3.77 -6.66
C ALA A 522 8.12 -2.78 -7.86
N PRO A 523 8.80 -3.05 -9.01
CA PRO A 523 8.61 -2.24 -10.22
C PRO A 523 7.16 -2.18 -10.71
N LEU A 524 6.46 -3.33 -10.69
CA LEU A 524 5.06 -3.39 -11.11
C LEU A 524 4.15 -2.57 -10.18
N ALA A 525 4.36 -2.60 -8.86
CA ALA A 525 3.59 -1.79 -7.92
C ALA A 525 3.75 -0.29 -8.20
N GLY A 526 4.96 0.19 -8.50
CA GLY A 526 5.20 1.59 -8.88
C GLY A 526 4.45 1.96 -10.16
N ALA A 527 4.49 1.08 -11.18
CA ALA A 527 3.75 1.27 -12.43
C ALA A 527 2.23 1.28 -12.19
N LEU A 528 1.71 0.35 -11.39
CA LEU A 528 0.29 0.23 -11.06
C LEU A 528 -0.23 1.40 -10.23
N LEU A 529 0.58 1.95 -9.32
CA LEU A 529 0.25 3.17 -8.58
C LEU A 529 0.12 4.37 -9.53
N TYR A 530 1.02 4.49 -10.50
CA TYR A 530 0.95 5.55 -11.51
C TYR A 530 -0.26 5.38 -12.44
N ILE A 531 -0.52 4.17 -12.93
CA ILE A 531 -1.69 3.83 -13.78
C ILE A 531 -3.00 4.05 -13.00
N GLY A 532 -3.03 3.69 -11.72
CA GLY A 532 -4.20 3.87 -10.86
C GLY A 532 -4.57 5.33 -10.62
N GLN A 533 -3.59 6.24 -10.66
CA GLN A 533 -3.84 7.69 -10.57
C GLN A 533 -4.21 8.31 -11.93
N SER A 534 -3.68 7.78 -13.03
CA SER A 534 -3.89 8.33 -14.38
C SER A 534 -5.09 7.73 -15.11
N GLY A 535 -5.57 6.55 -14.72
CA GLY A 535 -6.74 5.88 -15.28
C GLY A 535 -6.57 5.39 -16.73
N ASP A 536 -5.39 5.54 -17.33
CA ASP A 536 -5.13 5.20 -18.73
C ASP A 536 -4.54 3.79 -18.87
N ALA A 537 -5.42 2.83 -19.21
CA ALA A 537 -5.05 1.42 -19.40
C ALA A 537 -4.10 1.21 -20.61
N VAL A 538 -4.17 2.07 -21.63
CA VAL A 538 -3.32 1.97 -22.83
C VAL A 538 -1.89 2.39 -22.50
N LEU A 539 -1.74 3.42 -21.66
CA LEU A 539 -0.44 3.84 -21.16
C LEU A 539 0.22 2.75 -20.30
N GLY A 540 -0.53 2.09 -19.44
CA GLY A 540 -0.05 0.95 -18.65
C GLY A 540 0.40 -0.24 -19.51
N GLY A 541 -0.41 -0.59 -20.51
CA GLY A 541 -0.08 -1.69 -21.44
C GLY A 541 1.17 -1.42 -22.27
N THR A 542 1.34 -0.19 -22.78
CA THR A 542 2.52 0.21 -23.57
C THR A 542 3.79 0.33 -22.73
N ALA A 543 3.70 0.79 -21.47
CA ALA A 543 4.82 0.83 -20.54
C ALA A 543 5.34 -0.56 -20.17
N LEU A 544 4.45 -1.51 -19.86
CA LEU A 544 4.85 -2.90 -19.57
C LEU A 544 5.38 -3.63 -20.80
N PHE A 545 4.84 -3.31 -21.99
CA PHE A 545 5.38 -3.82 -23.25
C PHE A 545 6.84 -3.35 -23.46
N ALA A 546 7.11 -2.06 -23.26
CA ALA A 546 8.46 -1.49 -23.37
C ALA A 546 9.43 -2.11 -22.34
N MET A 547 8.98 -2.33 -21.11
CA MET A 547 9.78 -2.99 -20.08
C MET A 547 10.12 -4.45 -20.43
N ALA A 548 9.15 -5.22 -20.95
CA ALA A 548 9.36 -6.59 -21.39
C ALA A 548 10.35 -6.68 -22.56
N LEU A 549 10.28 -5.73 -23.50
CA LEU A 549 11.27 -5.60 -24.58
C LEU A 549 12.67 -5.29 -24.01
N GLY A 550 12.80 -4.38 -23.05
CA GLY A 550 14.08 -4.04 -22.41
C GLY A 550 14.77 -5.24 -21.76
N MET A 551 13.99 -6.10 -21.07
CA MET A 551 14.50 -7.34 -20.49
C MET A 551 14.84 -8.40 -21.55
N GLY A 552 14.15 -8.41 -22.69
CA GLY A 552 14.40 -9.30 -23.82
C GLY A 552 15.62 -8.92 -24.66
N THR A 553 16.05 -7.66 -24.64
CA THR A 553 17.18 -7.16 -25.45
C THR A 553 18.49 -7.91 -25.18
N PRO A 554 18.92 -8.16 -23.93
CA PRO A 554 20.12 -8.96 -23.67
C PRO A 554 20.01 -10.39 -24.21
N LEU A 555 18.83 -11.01 -24.12
CA LEU A 555 18.58 -12.36 -24.67
C LEU A 555 18.66 -12.36 -26.19
N LEU A 556 18.08 -11.36 -26.86
CA LEU A 556 18.17 -11.18 -28.31
C LEU A 556 19.61 -10.94 -28.75
N ALA A 557 20.38 -10.15 -28.01
CA ALA A 557 21.80 -9.90 -28.28
C ALA A 557 22.64 -11.19 -28.16
N VAL A 558 22.40 -12.01 -27.12
CA VAL A 558 23.07 -13.31 -26.96
C VAL A 558 22.64 -14.29 -28.04
N GLY A 559 21.36 -14.32 -28.42
CA GLY A 559 20.85 -15.14 -29.52
C GLY A 559 21.43 -14.74 -30.89
N ALA A 560 21.57 -13.43 -31.15
CA ALA A 560 22.17 -12.89 -32.37
C ALA A 560 23.68 -13.15 -32.46
N SER A 561 24.38 -13.17 -31.32
CA SER A 561 25.82 -13.47 -31.26
C SER A 561 26.16 -14.96 -31.42
N ALA A 562 25.15 -15.82 -31.66
CA ALA A 562 25.28 -17.24 -32.01
C ALA A 562 26.24 -18.03 -31.10
N GLY A 563 26.33 -17.65 -29.82
CA GLY A 563 27.19 -18.33 -28.84
C GLY A 563 28.69 -18.09 -29.01
N ARG A 564 29.13 -17.17 -29.89
CA ARG A 564 30.56 -16.89 -30.14
C ARG A 564 31.32 -16.37 -28.90
N TRP A 565 30.59 -15.86 -27.92
CA TRP A 565 31.14 -15.29 -26.68
C TRP A 565 30.90 -16.15 -25.43
N LEU A 566 30.25 -17.33 -25.54
CA LEU A 566 30.00 -18.16 -24.37
C LEU A 566 31.19 -19.10 -24.09
N PRO A 567 31.91 -18.92 -22.97
CA PRO A 567 32.92 -19.88 -22.55
C PRO A 567 32.26 -21.24 -22.27
N ARG A 568 32.98 -22.33 -22.55
CA ARG A 568 32.49 -23.69 -22.31
C ARG A 568 31.95 -23.83 -20.88
N ALA A 569 30.75 -24.39 -20.74
CA ALA A 569 30.15 -24.74 -19.47
C ALA A 569 31.07 -25.73 -18.73
N GLY A 570 31.87 -25.20 -17.80
CA GLY A 570 32.74 -25.98 -16.92
C GLY A 570 32.39 -25.77 -15.45
N ALA A 571 33.31 -26.11 -14.54
CA ALA A 571 33.15 -25.97 -13.09
C ALA A 571 32.82 -24.54 -12.59
N TRP A 572 33.05 -23.52 -13.43
CA TRP A 572 32.61 -22.15 -13.14
C TRP A 572 31.08 -21.99 -13.14
N MET A 573 30.38 -22.70 -14.03
CA MET A 573 28.90 -22.65 -14.10
C MET A 573 28.26 -23.27 -12.84
N GLU A 574 28.89 -24.30 -12.28
CA GLU A 574 28.41 -24.96 -11.06
C GLU A 574 28.53 -24.05 -9.83
N ARG A 575 29.65 -23.31 -9.71
CA ARG A 575 29.79 -22.26 -8.68
C ARG A 575 28.76 -21.14 -8.81
N ILE A 576 28.43 -20.75 -10.04
CA ILE A 576 27.40 -19.73 -10.28
C ILE A 576 26.02 -20.24 -9.89
N LYS A 577 25.66 -21.48 -10.26
CA LYS A 577 24.38 -22.10 -9.87
C LYS A 577 24.21 -22.12 -8.35
N LEU A 578 25.26 -22.51 -7.63
CA LEU A 578 25.26 -22.51 -6.17
C LEU A 578 25.07 -21.10 -5.60
N LEU A 579 25.83 -20.11 -6.09
CA LEU A 579 25.71 -18.72 -5.65
C LEU A 579 24.28 -18.17 -5.87
N PHE A 580 23.71 -18.36 -7.07
CA PHE A 580 22.36 -17.90 -7.36
C PHE A 580 21.30 -18.68 -6.58
N GLY A 581 21.50 -19.98 -6.29
CA GLY A 581 20.61 -20.77 -5.46
C GLY A 581 20.47 -20.21 -4.04
N TYR A 582 21.59 -19.83 -3.40
CA TYR A 582 21.56 -19.17 -2.09
C TYR A 582 20.90 -17.80 -2.13
N LEU A 583 21.13 -17.03 -3.21
CA LEU A 583 20.50 -15.72 -3.38
C LEU A 583 18.97 -15.84 -3.56
N LEU A 584 18.51 -16.88 -4.28
CA LEU A 584 17.10 -17.23 -4.46
C LEU A 584 16.44 -17.65 -3.13
N LEU A 585 17.13 -18.46 -2.32
CA LEU A 585 16.67 -18.77 -0.95
C LEU A 585 16.62 -17.51 -0.07
N GLY A 586 17.59 -16.60 -0.21
CA GLY A 586 17.59 -15.31 0.50
C GLY A 586 16.36 -14.47 0.15
N LEU A 587 15.98 -14.42 -1.14
CA LEU A 587 14.74 -13.77 -1.58
C LEU A 587 13.50 -14.46 -1.00
N ALA A 588 13.47 -15.80 -0.96
CA ALA A 588 12.36 -16.55 -0.40
C ALA A 588 12.19 -16.26 1.11
N VAL A 589 13.28 -16.23 1.87
CA VAL A 589 13.28 -15.85 3.29
C VAL A 589 12.85 -14.39 3.46
N TRP A 590 13.33 -13.48 2.60
CA TRP A 590 12.91 -12.08 2.60
C TRP A 590 11.40 -11.94 2.36
N MET A 591 10.83 -12.72 1.44
CA MET A 591 9.39 -12.68 1.19
C MET A 591 8.59 -13.31 2.34
N LEU A 592 9.11 -14.39 2.93
CA LEU A 592 8.51 -15.04 4.10
C LEU A 592 8.56 -14.15 5.36
N SER A 593 9.52 -13.22 5.45
CA SER A 593 9.64 -12.26 6.55
C SER A 593 8.47 -11.29 6.67
N ARG A 594 7.64 -11.14 5.62
CA ARG A 594 6.40 -10.36 5.67
C ARG A 594 5.31 -11.02 6.51
N ILE A 595 5.42 -12.32 6.76
CA ILE A 595 4.43 -13.15 7.48
C ILE A 595 4.98 -13.79 8.74
N LEU A 596 6.28 -14.05 8.80
CA LEU A 596 6.92 -14.65 9.96
C LEU A 596 7.30 -13.59 11.01
N PRO A 597 7.11 -13.88 12.32
CA PRO A 597 7.61 -13.04 13.39
C PRO A 597 9.14 -12.92 13.29
N GLY A 598 9.67 -11.74 13.62
CA GLY A 598 11.10 -11.38 13.55
C GLY A 598 12.11 -12.47 13.96
N PRO A 599 11.92 -13.21 15.08
CA PRO A 599 12.87 -14.26 15.47
C PRO A 599 12.95 -15.45 14.49
N ALA A 600 11.84 -15.85 13.88
CA ALA A 600 11.83 -16.95 12.92
C ALA A 600 12.56 -16.56 11.61
N THR A 601 12.43 -15.29 11.21
CA THR A 601 13.18 -14.72 10.09
C THR A 601 14.69 -14.72 10.38
N LEU A 602 15.11 -14.31 11.58
CA LEU A 602 16.53 -14.32 11.98
C LEU A 602 17.12 -15.74 12.02
N ALA A 603 16.35 -16.73 12.49
CA ALA A 603 16.77 -18.13 12.48
C ALA A 603 16.94 -18.68 11.05
N LEU A 604 16.02 -18.35 10.13
CA LEU A 604 16.12 -18.73 8.71
C LEU A 604 17.34 -18.08 8.03
N TRP A 605 17.60 -16.80 8.28
CA TRP A 605 18.81 -16.12 7.79
C TRP A 605 20.08 -16.75 8.35
N GLY A 606 20.10 -17.06 9.66
CA GLY A 606 21.23 -17.74 10.30
C GLY A 606 21.51 -19.12 9.70
N LEU A 607 20.47 -19.90 9.44
CA LEU A 607 20.57 -21.22 8.81
C LEU A 607 21.06 -21.13 7.36
N LEU A 608 20.60 -20.11 6.63
CA LEU A 608 21.03 -19.85 5.25
C LEU A 608 22.50 -19.44 5.16
N VAL A 609 22.95 -18.52 6.01
CA VAL A 609 24.35 -18.08 6.06
C VAL A 609 25.24 -19.21 6.56
N GLY A 610 24.80 -19.98 7.55
CA GLY A 610 25.51 -21.16 8.04
C GLY A 610 25.69 -22.23 6.95
N ALA A 611 24.63 -22.52 6.19
CA ALA A 611 24.69 -23.45 5.07
C ALA A 611 25.61 -22.95 3.94
N ALA A 612 25.59 -21.65 3.65
CA ALA A 612 26.49 -21.06 2.65
C ALA A 612 27.97 -21.12 3.10
N ALA A 613 28.24 -20.82 4.37
CA ALA A 613 29.58 -20.88 4.95
C ALA A 613 30.15 -22.30 4.95
N LEU A 614 29.35 -23.30 5.31
CA LEU A 614 29.73 -24.72 5.29
C LEU A 614 30.02 -25.26 3.88
N HIS A 615 29.38 -24.72 2.85
CA HIS A 615 29.62 -25.14 1.46
C HIS A 615 30.79 -24.41 0.78
N LEU A 616 31.18 -23.25 1.29
CA LEU A 616 32.32 -22.46 0.81
C LEU A 616 33.64 -22.83 1.50
N ALA A 617 33.57 -23.37 2.73
CA ALA A 617 34.68 -23.99 3.46
C ALA A 617 35.02 -25.37 2.88
#